data_AF-A0A1I2GVR2-F1
#
_entry.id   AF-A0A1I2GVR2-F1
#
_cell.length_a   1.000
_cell.length_b   1.000
_cell.length_c   1.000
_cell.angle_alpha   90.00
_cell.angle_beta   90.00
_cell.angle_gamma   90.00
#
_symmetry.space_group_name_H-M   'P 1'
#
loop_
_entity.id
_entity.type
_entity.pdbx_description
1 polymer ?
#
loop_
_entity_poly.entity_id
_entity_poly.type
_entity_poly.pdbx_seq_one_letter_code
_entity_poly.pdbx_strand_id
1 'polypeptide(L)'
;MKKILTIAALLTALTGTAFAATNYDLTIEKPAAKVNVKAVAAVKLTAKGVYRINREFPARLSLTAPDGVTLDRTKLMAADAKITEKELKFEIGLTASTAGKKTITGELRGAVCNDADCIPFTEKVSIEVGVAAQ
;
A
#
# COMPACT_ATOMS: atom_id res chain seq x y z
N MET A 1 -11.16 -15.74 -46.35
CA MET A 1 -9.95 -15.42 -45.58
C MET A 1 -9.94 -13.94 -45.18
N LYS A 2 -10.26 -13.60 -43.93
CA LYS A 2 -9.70 -12.42 -43.26
C LYS A 2 -9.93 -12.59 -41.76
N LYS A 3 -8.83 -12.70 -41.03
CA LYS A 3 -8.75 -13.00 -39.60
C LYS A 3 -9.19 -11.76 -38.81
N ILE A 4 -10.19 -11.90 -37.94
CA ILE A 4 -10.52 -10.89 -36.93
C ILE A 4 -9.65 -11.22 -35.72
N LEU A 5 -8.58 -10.45 -35.53
CA LEU A 5 -7.68 -10.55 -34.38
C LEU A 5 -8.04 -9.47 -33.36
N THR A 6 -8.65 -9.93 -32.27
CA THR A 6 -8.34 -9.65 -30.87
C THR A 6 -7.49 -8.43 -30.46
N ILE A 7 -8.08 -7.68 -29.51
CA ILE A 7 -7.54 -7.23 -28.21
C ILE A 7 -6.41 -6.18 -28.21
N ALA A 8 -6.73 -5.01 -27.67
CA ALA A 8 -5.87 -4.27 -26.75
C ALA A 8 -6.75 -3.55 -25.72
N ALA A 9 -7.08 -4.25 -24.63
CA ALA A 9 -7.77 -3.68 -23.48
C ALA A 9 -6.78 -2.90 -22.61
N LEU A 10 -7.17 -1.66 -22.32
CA LEU A 10 -6.89 -0.87 -21.11
C LEU A 10 -5.50 -1.02 -20.45
N LEU A 11 -4.65 -0.01 -20.68
CA LEU A 11 -3.75 0.45 -19.63
C LEU A 11 -4.59 1.09 -18.51
N THR A 12 -4.97 0.32 -17.50
CA THR A 12 -5.47 0.88 -16.25
C THR A 12 -4.32 1.59 -15.55
N ALA A 13 -4.35 2.92 -15.57
CA ALA A 13 -3.50 3.78 -14.79
C ALA A 13 -3.50 3.34 -13.31
N LEU A 14 -2.30 3.22 -12.72
CA LEU A 14 -2.14 3.12 -11.27
C LEU A 14 -2.70 4.39 -10.63
N THR A 15 -3.98 4.36 -10.26
CA THR A 15 -4.64 5.42 -9.50
C THR A 15 -4.39 5.17 -8.01
N GLY A 16 -3.14 5.38 -7.60
CA GLY A 16 -2.80 5.51 -6.19
C GLY A 16 -3.29 6.85 -5.67
N THR A 17 -4.04 6.86 -4.58
CA THR A 17 -4.33 8.10 -3.84
C THR A 17 -3.08 8.49 -3.06
N ALA A 18 -2.52 9.65 -3.39
CA ALA A 18 -1.39 10.23 -2.68
C ALA A 18 -1.89 11.19 -1.60
N PHE A 19 -1.49 10.99 -0.34
CA PHE A 19 -1.66 11.97 0.72
C PHE A 19 -0.34 12.71 0.89
N ALA A 20 -0.37 14.03 0.71
CA ALA A 20 0.84 14.87 0.72
C ALA A 20 0.99 15.54 2.09
N ALA A 21 2.05 15.17 2.81
CA ALA A 21 2.59 15.96 3.91
C ALA A 21 3.75 16.83 3.38
N THR A 22 4.16 17.84 4.15
CA THR A 22 5.29 18.71 3.76
C THR A 22 6.61 17.94 3.66
N ASN A 23 6.75 16.86 4.42
CA ASN A 23 7.98 16.09 4.63
C ASN A 23 7.97 14.70 3.95
N TYR A 24 6.82 14.20 3.51
CA TYR A 24 6.72 12.95 2.77
C TYR A 24 5.46 12.89 1.90
N ASP A 25 5.47 12.00 0.91
CA ASP A 25 4.28 11.58 0.17
C ASP A 25 3.92 10.13 0.55
N LEU A 26 2.65 9.88 0.87
CA LEU A 26 2.11 8.54 1.14
C LEU A 26 1.30 8.07 -0.06
N THR A 27 1.69 6.96 -0.67
CA THR A 27 1.03 6.36 -1.84
C THR A 27 0.53 4.95 -1.51
N ILE A 28 -0.68 4.65 -1.98
CA ILE A 28 -1.27 3.31 -1.88
C ILE A 28 -1.30 2.67 -3.27
N GLU A 29 -0.57 1.57 -3.44
CA GLU A 29 -0.58 0.75 -4.64
C GLU A 29 -1.70 -0.31 -4.51
N LYS A 30 -2.77 -0.12 -5.29
CA LYS A 30 -3.92 -1.04 -5.31
C LYS A 30 -3.58 -2.28 -6.16
N PRO A 31 -3.88 -3.50 -5.69
CA PRO A 31 -3.68 -4.70 -6.48
C PRO A 31 -4.79 -4.93 -7.49
N ALA A 32 -4.48 -5.64 -8.57
CA ALA A 32 -5.48 -6.39 -9.32
C ALA A 32 -5.79 -7.70 -8.57
N ALA A 33 -7.01 -7.84 -8.05
CA ALA A 33 -7.42 -9.01 -7.27
C ALA A 33 -8.52 -9.81 -7.98
N LYS A 34 -8.52 -11.12 -7.78
CA LYS A 34 -9.59 -12.05 -8.17
C LYS A 34 -10.04 -12.85 -6.96
N VAL A 35 -11.28 -13.32 -6.97
CA VAL A 35 -11.80 -14.22 -5.93
C VAL A 35 -10.85 -15.40 -5.73
N ASN A 36 -10.54 -15.72 -4.48
CA ASN A 36 -9.69 -16.84 -4.05
C ASN A 36 -8.26 -16.87 -4.65
N VAL A 37 -7.78 -15.76 -5.21
CA VAL A 37 -6.40 -15.63 -5.72
C VAL A 37 -5.64 -14.65 -4.83
N LYS A 38 -4.42 -15.03 -4.44
CA LYS A 38 -3.53 -14.16 -3.67
C LYS A 38 -3.17 -12.93 -4.49
N ALA A 39 -3.32 -11.76 -3.89
CA ALA A 39 -2.95 -10.47 -4.44
C ALA A 39 -2.04 -9.72 -3.44
N VAL A 40 -1.30 -8.72 -3.93
CA VAL A 40 -0.37 -7.93 -3.11
C VAL A 40 -0.63 -6.45 -3.31
N ALA A 41 -1.16 -5.79 -2.28
CA ALA A 41 -1.20 -4.33 -2.22
C ALA A 41 0.11 -3.79 -1.65
N ALA A 42 0.36 -2.49 -1.81
CA ALA A 42 1.45 -1.84 -1.06
C ALA A 42 1.07 -0.49 -0.49
N VAL A 43 1.63 -0.19 0.68
CA VAL A 43 1.64 1.15 1.28
C VAL A 43 3.07 1.65 1.24
N LYS A 44 3.30 2.75 0.53
CA LYS A 44 4.62 3.33 0.31
C LYS A 44 4.65 4.78 0.80
N LEU A 45 5.65 5.10 1.62
CA LEU A 45 5.97 6.46 2.03
C LEU A 45 7.31 6.88 1.42
N THR A 46 7.34 8.05 0.79
CA THR A 46 8.54 8.62 0.16
C THR A 46 8.87 9.94 0.85
N ALA A 47 10.02 10.02 1.53
CA ALA A 47 10.47 11.25 2.18
C ALA A 47 10.86 12.31 1.13
N LYS A 48 10.58 13.58 1.44
CA LYS A 48 10.77 14.72 0.52
C LYS A 48 11.95 15.59 0.94
N GLY A 49 12.59 16.23 -0.03
CA GLY A 49 13.67 17.20 0.21
C GLY A 49 14.77 16.64 1.13
N VAL A 50 15.06 17.38 2.20
CA VAL A 50 16.08 17.05 3.20
C VAL A 50 15.67 15.92 4.15
N TYR A 51 14.41 15.47 4.12
CA TYR A 51 13.93 14.43 5.03
C TYR A 51 14.34 13.02 4.59
N ARG A 52 14.54 12.13 5.56
CA ARG A 52 14.84 10.70 5.43
C ARG A 52 13.94 9.88 6.34
N ILE A 53 13.74 8.61 6.01
CA ILE A 53 13.00 7.66 6.85
C ILE A 53 13.79 7.40 8.13
N ASN A 54 13.15 7.52 9.29
CA ASN A 54 13.76 7.14 10.56
C ASN A 54 13.91 5.60 10.64
N ARG A 55 15.12 5.13 10.95
CA ARG A 55 15.41 3.70 11.16
C ARG A 55 15.45 3.29 12.63
N GLU A 56 15.54 4.25 13.54
CA GLU A 56 15.63 4.04 14.98
C GLU A 56 14.25 4.02 15.64
N PHE A 57 13.28 4.76 15.09
CA PHE A 57 11.88 4.69 15.48
C PHE A 57 11.12 3.75 14.53
N PRO A 58 10.85 2.49 14.92
CA PRO A 58 10.44 1.48 13.97
C PRO A 58 9.05 1.79 13.40
N ALA A 59 8.99 1.87 12.07
CA ALA A 59 7.73 1.95 11.36
C ALA A 59 6.84 0.74 11.66
N ARG A 60 5.53 0.99 11.74
CA ARG A 60 4.51 -0.04 11.94
C ARG A 60 3.30 0.26 11.10
N LEU A 61 2.80 -0.75 10.41
CA LEU A 61 1.52 -0.74 9.73
C LEU A 61 0.56 -1.70 10.43
N SER A 62 -0.56 -1.20 10.93
CA SER A 62 -1.63 -2.00 11.53
C SER A 62 -2.87 -1.92 10.65
N LEU A 63 -3.45 -3.07 10.30
CA LEU A 63 -4.51 -3.21 9.32
C LEU A 63 -5.70 -3.98 9.89
N THR A 64 -6.89 -3.60 9.45
CA THR A 64 -8.14 -4.30 9.71
C THR A 64 -8.70 -4.78 8.38
N ALA A 65 -8.89 -6.09 8.26
CA ALA A 65 -9.49 -6.69 7.09
C ALA A 65 -11.02 -6.50 7.10
N PRO A 66 -11.64 -6.14 5.98
CA PRO A 66 -13.09 -6.17 5.85
C PRO A 66 -13.60 -7.60 5.66
N ASP A 67 -14.91 -7.78 5.74
CA ASP A 67 -15.55 -9.08 5.53
C ASP A 67 -15.21 -9.71 4.17
N GLY A 68 -14.85 -10.99 4.22
CA GLY A 68 -14.46 -11.76 3.04
C GLY A 68 -13.07 -11.41 2.49
N VAL A 69 -12.21 -10.77 3.27
CA VAL A 69 -10.78 -10.58 2.97
C VAL A 69 -9.94 -11.20 4.09
N THR A 70 -8.96 -12.01 3.70
CA THR A 70 -7.92 -12.52 4.60
C THR A 70 -6.61 -11.81 4.27
N LEU A 71 -5.92 -11.31 5.28
CA LEU A 71 -4.58 -10.72 5.14
C LEU A 71 -3.54 -11.74 5.63
N ASP A 72 -2.39 -11.82 4.96
CA ASP A 72 -1.26 -12.63 5.41
C ASP A 72 -0.82 -12.21 6.83
N ARG A 73 -0.86 -10.90 7.09
CA ARG A 73 -0.61 -10.29 8.40
C ARG A 73 -1.44 -9.03 8.57
N THR A 74 -1.94 -8.80 9.78
CA THR A 74 -2.66 -7.57 10.17
C THR A 74 -1.75 -6.54 10.83
N LYS A 75 -0.52 -6.93 11.20
CA LYS A 75 0.47 -6.05 11.81
C LYS A 75 1.84 -6.31 11.19
N LEU A 76 2.38 -5.29 10.54
CA LEU A 76 3.70 -5.32 9.91
C LEU A 76 4.62 -4.34 10.65
N MET A 77 5.85 -4.76 10.92
CA MET A 77 6.88 -3.96 11.59
C MET A 77 7.97 -3.57 10.59
N ALA A 78 8.90 -2.70 10.98
CA ALA A 78 10.03 -2.28 10.14
C ALA A 78 10.80 -3.45 9.49
N ALA A 79 10.90 -4.61 10.17
CA ALA A 79 11.53 -5.82 9.63
C ALA A 79 10.77 -6.46 8.44
N ASP A 80 9.48 -6.13 8.28
CA ASP A 80 8.61 -6.60 7.20
C ASP A 80 8.54 -5.61 6.04
N ALA A 81 9.22 -4.47 6.16
CA ALA A 81 9.24 -3.42 5.16
C ALA A 81 10.54 -3.42 4.35
N LYS A 82 10.44 -2.94 3.11
CA LYS A 82 11.60 -2.47 2.35
C LYS A 82 11.88 -1.03 2.79
N ILE A 83 13.05 -0.81 3.38
CA ILE A 83 13.44 0.50 3.93
C ILE A 83 14.74 0.96 3.27
N THR A 84 14.70 2.13 2.64
CA THR A 84 15.87 2.88 2.18
C THR A 84 15.98 4.18 2.98
N GLU A 85 16.90 5.07 2.62
CA GLU A 85 16.95 6.41 3.24
C GLU A 85 15.70 7.23 2.90
N LYS A 86 15.12 7.07 1.71
CA LYS A 86 14.01 7.89 1.23
C LYS A 86 12.68 7.15 1.16
N GLU A 87 12.68 5.83 1.24
CA GLU A 87 11.49 5.01 1.03
C GLU A 87 11.22 4.04 2.18
N LEU A 88 9.96 3.96 2.58
CA LEU A 88 9.40 2.92 3.44
C LEU A 88 8.26 2.25 2.68
N LYS A 89 8.38 0.95 2.38
CA LYS A 89 7.34 0.21 1.65
C LYS A 89 6.95 -1.07 2.38
N PHE A 90 5.66 -1.20 2.66
CA PHE A 90 5.04 -2.43 3.16
C PHE A 90 4.27 -3.12 2.04
N GLU A 91 4.55 -4.40 1.81
CA GLU A 91 3.79 -5.27 0.91
C GLU A 91 2.76 -6.06 1.72
N ILE A 92 1.52 -6.09 1.25
CA ILE A 92 0.37 -6.58 2.01
C ILE A 92 -0.27 -7.68 1.17
N GLY A 93 0.04 -8.92 1.51
CA GLY A 93 -0.60 -10.08 0.90
C GLY A 93 -2.03 -10.23 1.39
N LEU A 94 -2.96 -10.44 0.44
CA LEU A 94 -4.38 -10.59 0.72
C LEU A 94 -5.05 -11.59 -0.23
N THR A 95 -6.11 -12.23 0.26
CA THR A 95 -7.00 -13.08 -0.54
C THR A 95 -8.44 -12.69 -0.23
N ALA A 96 -9.25 -12.47 -1.27
CA ALA A 96 -10.66 -12.13 -1.10
C ALA A 96 -11.56 -13.31 -1.51
N SER A 97 -12.55 -13.66 -0.71
CA SER A 97 -13.48 -14.78 -0.98
C SER A 97 -14.69 -14.40 -1.83
N THR A 98 -14.90 -13.09 -2.06
CA THR A 98 -16.06 -12.56 -2.79
C THR A 98 -15.64 -11.41 -3.69
N ALA A 99 -16.29 -11.32 -4.86
CA ALA A 99 -16.07 -10.23 -5.80
C ALA A 99 -16.63 -8.90 -5.27
N GLY A 100 -16.22 -7.80 -5.90
CA GLY A 100 -16.66 -6.45 -5.56
C GLY A 100 -15.56 -5.60 -4.92
N LYS A 101 -15.94 -4.40 -4.47
CA LYS A 101 -15.03 -3.47 -3.80
C LYS A 101 -14.84 -3.88 -2.35
N LYS A 102 -13.59 -3.97 -1.91
CA LYS A 102 -13.19 -4.20 -0.52
C LYS A 102 -12.32 -3.05 -0.06
N THR A 103 -12.48 -2.63 1.19
CA THR A 103 -11.67 -1.55 1.77
C THR A 103 -10.98 -2.07 3.02
N ILE A 104 -9.66 -2.21 2.94
CA ILE A 104 -8.81 -2.52 4.10
C ILE A 104 -8.42 -1.19 4.74
N THR A 105 -8.70 -1.03 6.02
CA THR A 105 -8.36 0.19 6.76
C THR A 105 -7.20 -0.05 7.70
N GLY A 106 -6.53 1.00 8.14
CA GLY A 106 -5.44 0.85 9.09
C GLY A 106 -4.76 2.15 9.47
N GLU A 107 -3.65 2.00 10.18
CA GLU A 107 -2.77 3.08 10.60
C GLU A 107 -1.31 2.74 10.30
N LEU A 108 -0.62 3.65 9.61
CA LEU A 108 0.82 3.67 9.44
C LEU A 108 1.42 4.64 10.47
N ARG A 109 2.32 4.14 11.31
CA ARG A 109 3.07 4.95 12.27
C ARG A 109 4.56 4.87 11.95
N GLY A 110 5.27 5.97 12.14
CA GLY A 110 6.71 6.04 11.91
C GLY A 110 7.22 7.44 12.21
N ALA A 111 8.42 7.74 11.72
CA ALA A 111 8.97 9.08 11.74
C ALA A 111 9.80 9.34 10.49
N VAL A 112 9.89 10.62 10.09
CA VAL A 112 10.88 11.10 9.12
C VAL A 112 11.79 12.10 9.81
N CYS A 113 13.08 12.05 9.54
CA CYS A 113 14.07 12.92 10.17
C CYS A 113 14.72 13.84 9.13
N ASN A 114 15.16 15.01 9.56
CA ASN A 114 16.18 15.80 8.88
C ASN A 114 17.45 15.81 9.75
N ASP A 115 18.38 16.71 9.50
CA ASP A 115 19.65 16.77 10.25
C ASP A 115 19.49 17.33 11.66
N ALA A 116 18.42 18.06 11.95
CA ALA A 116 18.13 18.64 13.25
C ALA A 116 17.20 17.76 14.09
N ASP A 117 16.12 17.24 13.49
CA ASP A 117 14.98 16.68 14.20
C ASP A 117 14.38 15.45 13.51
N CYS A 118 13.72 14.61 14.31
CA CYS A 118 12.86 13.52 13.86
C CYS A 118 11.40 13.83 14.15
N ILE A 119 10.58 13.83 13.11
CA ILE A 119 9.15 14.15 13.16
C ILE A 119 8.34 12.85 13.10
N PRO A 120 7.72 12.42 14.21
CA PRO A 120 6.83 11.27 14.19
C PRO A 120 5.53 11.59 13.46
N PHE A 121 4.92 10.56 12.86
CA PHE A 121 3.63 10.67 12.19
C PHE A 121 2.74 9.46 12.49
N THR A 122 1.44 9.67 12.32
CA THR A 122 0.42 8.60 12.28
C THR A 122 -0.53 8.93 11.16
N GLU A 123 -0.54 8.08 10.13
CA GLU A 123 -1.35 8.23 8.94
C GLU A 123 -2.42 7.16 8.89
N LYS A 124 -3.67 7.57 8.62
CA LYS A 124 -4.73 6.61 8.32
C LYS A 124 -4.55 6.08 6.91
N VAL A 125 -4.59 4.76 6.75
CA VAL A 125 -4.53 4.12 5.44
C VAL A 125 -5.89 3.53 5.07
N SER A 126 -6.25 3.67 3.80
CA SER A 126 -7.44 3.07 3.21
C SER A 126 -7.07 2.45 1.87
N ILE A 127 -6.99 1.12 1.83
CA ILE A 127 -6.59 0.35 0.66
C ILE A 127 -7.85 -0.19 0.00
N GLU A 128 -8.24 0.45 -1.08
CA GLU A 128 -9.33 -0.03 -1.92
C GLU A 128 -8.84 -1.14 -2.84
N VAL A 129 -9.53 -2.27 -2.80
CA VAL A 129 -9.27 -3.43 -3.63
C VAL A 129 -10.50 -3.75 -4.46
N GLY A 130 -10.38 -3.63 -5.78
CA GLY A 130 -11.38 -4.17 -6.70
C GLY A 130 -11.13 -5.65 -6.91
N VAL A 131 -12.07 -6.50 -6.52
CA VAL A 131 -12.00 -7.95 -6.68
C VAL A 131 -12.88 -8.37 -7.85
N ALA A 132 -12.26 -8.86 -8.91
CA ALA A 132 -12.99 -9.46 -10.03
C ALA A 132 -13.49 -10.88 -9.67
N ALA A 133 -14.58 -11.30 -10.30
CA ALA A 133 -14.96 -12.72 -10.32
C ALA A 133 -13.84 -13.57 -10.94
N GLN A 134 -13.80 -14.86 -10.58
CA GLN A 134 -12.85 -15.82 -11.16
C GLN A 134 -13.13 -16.09 -12.64
#